data_AF-A0A941FB18-F1
#
_entry.id   AF-A0A941FB18-F1
#
_cell.length_a   1.000
_cell.length_b   1.000
_cell.length_c   1.000
_cell.angle_alpha   90.00
_cell.angle_beta   90.00
_cell.angle_gamma   90.00
#
_symmetry.space_group_name_H-M   'P 1'
#
loop_
_entity.id
_entity.type
_entity.pdbx_description
1 polymer ?
#
loop_
_entity_poly.entity_id
_entity_poly.type
_entity_poly.pdbx_seq_one_letter_code
_entity_poly.pdbx_strand_id
1 'polypeptide(L)'
;MNNKPKTVVIVLIIILGYVGYVLYSQIAHNKIKKDGRYTVGMVTDFKANFRNGYTVYYEFTVSDILYEQRMHVSTEYDNVIKHRFFVKYNPEYPRHNFIMLEKPALSKFWNSPSEGWKQIPR
;
A
#
# COMPACT_ATOMS: atom_id res chain seq x y z
N MET A 1 -9.19 -33.74 33.13
CA MET A 1 -8.24 -33.76 31.98
C MET A 1 -7.53 -32.41 31.92
N ASN A 2 -6.21 -32.40 32.05
CA ASN A 2 -5.39 -31.19 32.14
C ASN A 2 -5.25 -30.58 30.72
N ASN A 3 -5.93 -29.46 30.43
CA ASN A 3 -5.94 -28.86 29.08
C ASN A 3 -4.67 -28.06 28.74
N LYS A 4 -3.75 -27.92 29.72
CA LYS A 4 -2.50 -27.15 29.61
C LYS A 4 -1.65 -27.44 28.36
N PRO A 5 -1.36 -28.70 27.97
CA PRO A 5 -0.54 -28.96 26.78
C PRO A 5 -1.23 -28.52 25.48
N LYS A 6 -2.57 -28.62 25.40
CA LYS A 6 -3.33 -28.16 24.23
C LYS A 6 -3.28 -26.64 24.09
N THR A 7 -3.37 -25.93 25.22
CA THR A 7 -3.24 -24.46 25.24
C THR A 7 -1.86 -23.99 24.80
N VAL A 8 -0.79 -24.65 25.24
CA VAL A 8 0.59 -24.30 24.85
C VAL A 8 0.81 -24.48 23.34
N VAL A 9 0.30 -25.57 22.76
CA VAL A 9 0.40 -25.82 21.30
C VAL A 9 -0.35 -24.75 20.50
N ILE A 10 -1.55 -24.36 20.93
CA ILE A 10 -2.33 -23.30 20.26
C ILE A 10 -1.57 -21.97 20.29
N VAL A 11 -1.00 -21.61 21.45
CA VAL A 11 -0.20 -20.37 21.59
C VAL A 11 1.03 -20.40 20.66
N LEU A 12 1.73 -21.53 20.58
CA LEU A 12 2.88 -21.68 19.67
C LEU A 12 2.50 -21.50 18.20
N ILE A 13 1.36 -22.04 17.77
CA ILE A 13 0.86 -21.88 16.40
C ILE A 13 0.55 -20.40 16.11
N ILE A 14 -0.08 -19.69 17.05
CA ILE A 14 -0.37 -18.26 16.90
C ILE A 14 0.92 -17.45 16.77
N ILE A 15 1.93 -17.73 17.61
CA ILE A 15 3.22 -17.05 17.56
C ILE A 15 3.92 -17.32 16.22
N LEU A 16 3.97 -18.57 15.76
CA LEU A 16 4.57 -18.93 14.48
C LEU A 16 3.85 -18.25 13.31
N GLY A 17 2.51 -18.23 13.33
CA GLY A 17 1.72 -17.52 12.33
C GLY A 17 2.01 -16.01 12.31
N TYR A 18 2.12 -15.39 13.47
CA TYR A 18 2.48 -13.98 13.59
C TYR A 18 3.89 -13.68 13.06
N VAL A 19 4.89 -14.51 13.43
CA VAL A 19 6.27 -14.36 12.93
C VAL A 19 6.31 -14.51 11.41
N GLY A 20 5.62 -15.51 10.86
CA GLY A 20 5.51 -15.71 9.41
C GLY A 20 4.91 -14.49 8.70
N TYR A 21 3.84 -13.91 9.26
CA TYR A 21 3.23 -12.68 8.74
C TYR A 21 4.20 -11.48 8.75
N VAL A 22 4.92 -11.26 9.85
CA VAL A 22 5.90 -10.16 9.97
C VAL A 22 7.02 -10.30 8.92
N LEU A 23 7.57 -11.51 8.76
CA LEU A 23 8.62 -11.77 7.77
C LEU A 23 8.12 -11.54 6.34
N TYR A 24 6.92 -12.03 6.02
CA TYR A 24 6.29 -11.80 4.71
C TYR A 24 6.12 -10.30 4.43
N SER A 25 5.60 -9.54 5.40
CA SER A 25 5.41 -8.10 5.27
C SER A 25 6.72 -7.36 5.04
N GLN A 26 7.80 -7.74 5.74
CA GLN A 26 9.12 -7.15 5.54
C GLN A 26 9.69 -7.43 4.15
N ILE A 27 9.56 -8.67 3.67
CA ILE A 27 10.03 -9.06 2.33
C ILE A 27 9.24 -8.31 1.25
N ALA A 28 7.92 -8.24 1.37
CA ALA A 28 7.07 -7.50 0.45
C ALA A 28 7.44 -6.01 0.41
N HIS A 29 7.64 -5.39 1.57
CA HIS A 29 8.03 -3.99 1.67
C HIS A 29 9.42 -3.74 1.05
N ASN A 30 10.39 -4.60 1.33
CA ASN A 30 11.74 -4.50 0.77
C ASN A 30 11.75 -4.67 -0.76
N LYS A 31 10.93 -5.57 -1.30
CA LYS A 31 10.75 -5.72 -2.75
C LYS A 31 10.24 -4.44 -3.39
N ILE A 32 9.21 -3.80 -2.84
CA ILE A 32 8.74 -2.50 -3.37
C ILE A 32 9.84 -1.43 -3.26
N LYS A 33 10.61 -1.42 -2.17
CA LYS A 33 11.69 -0.45 -2.00
C LYS A 33 12.76 -0.59 -3.08
N LYS A 34 13.21 -1.80 -3.37
CA LYS A 34 14.31 -2.11 -4.30
C LYS A 34 13.88 -2.10 -5.77
N ASP A 35 12.80 -2.81 -6.09
CA ASP A 35 12.39 -3.14 -7.45
C ASP A 35 11.01 -2.56 -7.81
N GLY A 36 10.45 -1.73 -6.94
CA GLY A 36 9.14 -1.14 -7.15
C GLY A 36 9.15 -0.12 -8.30
N ARG A 37 8.04 -0.09 -9.02
CA ARG A 37 7.76 0.83 -10.12
C ARG A 37 6.79 1.90 -9.69
N TYR A 38 6.71 2.97 -10.48
CA TYR A 38 5.86 4.12 -10.22
C TYR A 38 4.74 4.20 -11.25
N THR A 39 3.56 4.55 -10.79
CA THR A 39 2.40 4.92 -11.60
C THR A 39 1.75 6.15 -10.97
N VAL A 40 0.65 6.64 -11.54
CA VAL A 40 -0.16 7.70 -10.96
C VAL A 40 -1.47 7.12 -10.45
N GLY A 41 -1.79 7.41 -9.19
CA GLY A 41 -3.08 7.08 -8.59
C GLY A 41 -3.87 8.33 -8.23
N MET A 42 -5.20 8.22 -8.24
CA MET A 42 -6.11 9.28 -7.85
C MET A 42 -6.70 8.96 -6.47
N VAL A 43 -6.70 9.93 -5.57
CA VAL A 43 -7.39 9.80 -4.28
C VAL A 43 -8.89 9.89 -4.51
N THR A 44 -9.61 8.84 -4.13
CA THR A 44 -11.07 8.75 -4.27
C THR A 44 -11.79 9.20 -3.00
N ASP A 45 -11.18 9.00 -1.83
CA ASP A 45 -11.77 9.33 -0.53
C ASP A 45 -10.68 9.51 0.54
N PHE A 46 -10.99 10.24 1.61
CA PHE A 46 -10.10 10.48 2.75
C PHE A 46 -10.94 10.54 4.03
N LYS A 47 -10.73 9.57 4.93
CA LYS A 47 -11.57 9.41 6.13
C LYS A 47 -10.75 9.40 7.41
N ALA A 48 -11.23 10.10 8.43
CA ALA A 48 -10.71 9.95 9.79
C ALA A 48 -11.07 8.56 10.35
N ASN A 49 -10.13 7.97 11.08
CA ASN A 49 -10.29 6.71 11.81
C ASN A 49 -10.56 7.01 13.29
N PHE A 50 -11.19 6.08 13.99
CA PHE A 50 -11.52 6.17 15.43
C PHE A 50 -10.33 6.39 16.40
N ARG A 51 -9.08 6.34 15.93
CA ARG A 51 -7.86 6.45 16.76
C ARG A 51 -6.87 7.49 16.22
N ASN A 52 -7.34 8.69 15.89
CA ASN A 52 -6.50 9.82 15.43
C ASN A 52 -5.57 9.50 14.25
N GLY A 53 -6.01 8.62 13.36
CA GLY A 53 -5.34 8.37 12.09
C GLY A 53 -6.32 8.62 10.96
N TYR A 54 -5.83 8.65 9.73
CA TYR A 54 -6.66 8.81 8.55
C TYR A 54 -6.45 7.62 7.62
N THR A 55 -7.44 7.34 6.78
CA THR A 55 -7.37 6.34 5.73
C THR A 55 -7.60 7.03 4.40
N VAL A 56 -6.60 6.95 3.54
CA VAL A 56 -6.66 7.43 2.16
C VAL A 56 -7.13 6.28 1.30
N TYR A 57 -8.17 6.50 0.51
CA TYR A 57 -8.62 5.58 -0.51
C TYR A 57 -8.19 6.14 -1.86
N TYR A 58 -7.64 5.28 -2.71
CA TYR A 58 -7.12 5.68 -4.00
C TYR A 58 -7.24 4.55 -5.00
N GLU A 59 -7.24 4.93 -6.26
CA GLU A 59 -7.27 4.02 -7.39
C GLU A 59 -6.11 4.31 -8.33
N PHE A 60 -5.58 3.29 -8.98
CA PHE A 60 -4.56 3.43 -10.01
C PHE A 60 -4.67 2.30 -11.03
N THR A 61 -4.12 2.53 -12.22
CA THR A 61 -4.15 1.56 -13.31
C THR A 61 -2.73 1.10 -13.64
N VAL A 62 -2.56 -0.21 -13.80
CA VAL A 62 -1.33 -0.86 -14.29
C VAL A 62 -1.74 -1.98 -15.23
N SER A 63 -1.15 -2.03 -16.42
CA SER A 63 -1.50 -3.00 -17.48
C SER A 63 -3.01 -3.12 -17.72
N ASP A 64 -3.69 -1.97 -17.83
CA ASP A 64 -5.15 -1.85 -18.04
C ASP A 64 -6.04 -2.43 -16.93
N ILE A 65 -5.45 -2.81 -15.79
CA ILE A 65 -6.18 -3.28 -14.61
C ILE A 65 -6.28 -2.14 -13.60
N LEU A 66 -7.51 -1.84 -13.19
CA LEU A 66 -7.80 -0.88 -12.11
C LEU A 66 -7.60 -1.55 -10.74
N TYR A 67 -6.85 -0.89 -9.87
CA TYR A 67 -6.62 -1.31 -8.49
C TYR A 67 -7.17 -0.26 -7.54
N GLU A 68 -8.17 -0.65 -6.76
CA GLU A 68 -8.66 0.13 -5.62
C GLU A 68 -7.91 -0.28 -4.36
N GLN A 69 -7.35 0.70 -3.64
CA GLN A 69 -6.50 0.48 -2.48
C GLN A 69 -6.77 1.51 -1.39
N ARG A 70 -6.26 1.19 -0.20
CA ARG A 70 -6.31 2.10 0.94
C ARG A 70 -5.00 2.09 1.71
N MET A 71 -4.65 3.22 2.30
CA MET A 71 -3.46 3.37 3.11
C MET A 71 -3.77 4.17 4.38
N HIS A 72 -3.27 3.70 5.52
CA HIS A 72 -3.36 4.45 6.76
C HIS A 72 -2.26 5.50 6.82
N VAL A 73 -2.61 6.72 7.21
CA VAL A 73 -1.70 7.84 7.40
C VAL A 73 -1.93 8.47 8.76
N SER A 74 -0.87 9.03 9.35
CA SER A 74 -0.92 9.71 10.64
C SER A 74 -1.35 11.18 10.53
N THR A 75 -1.28 11.75 9.34
CA THR A 75 -1.44 13.18 9.11
C THR A 75 -2.68 13.44 8.28
N GLU A 76 -3.41 14.49 8.64
CA GLU A 76 -4.51 14.98 7.84
C GLU A 76 -3.99 15.64 6.57
N TYR A 77 -4.66 15.41 5.45
CA TYR A 77 -4.36 16.08 4.20
C TYR A 77 -5.62 16.76 3.68
N ASP A 78 -5.59 18.10 3.63
CA ASP A 78 -6.71 18.88 3.14
C ASP A 78 -6.84 18.80 1.62
N ASN A 79 -8.08 18.72 1.14
CA ASN A 79 -8.43 18.84 -0.29
C ASN A 79 -7.72 17.88 -1.25
N VAL A 80 -7.23 16.72 -0.77
CA VAL A 80 -6.53 15.74 -1.63
C VAL A 80 -7.45 14.87 -2.47
N ILE A 81 -8.75 14.85 -2.19
CA ILE A 81 -9.73 14.09 -2.98
C ILE A 81 -9.71 14.57 -4.44
N LYS A 82 -9.77 13.63 -5.39
CA LYS A 82 -9.62 13.82 -6.84
C LYS A 82 -8.24 14.30 -7.31
N HIS A 83 -7.30 14.53 -6.39
CA HIS A 83 -5.92 14.82 -6.77
C HIS A 83 -5.17 13.53 -7.08
N ARG A 84 -4.15 13.67 -7.93
CA ARG A 84 -3.33 12.58 -8.41
C ARG A 84 -1.95 12.65 -7.79
N PHE A 85 -1.45 11.52 -7.32
CA PHE A 85 -0.16 11.38 -6.67
C PHE A 85 0.58 10.19 -7.26
N PHE A 86 1.90 10.17 -7.08
CA PHE A 86 2.67 8.99 -7.45
C PHE A 86 2.33 7.81 -6.54
N VAL A 87 2.15 6.64 -7.13
CA VAL A 87 1.99 5.37 -6.42
C VAL A 87 3.20 4.51 -6.73
N LYS A 88 3.84 3.97 -5.70
CA LYS A 88 4.90 2.98 -5.86
C LYS A 88 4.33 1.59 -5.62
N TYR A 89 4.57 0.65 -6.53
CA TYR A 89 4.01 -0.70 -6.46
C TYR A 89 5.05 -1.77 -6.81
N ASN A 90 4.83 -2.99 -6.35
CA ASN A 90 5.58 -4.17 -6.80
C ASN A 90 5.07 -4.60 -8.19
N PRO A 91 5.90 -4.64 -9.24
CA PRO A 91 5.46 -5.06 -10.58
C PRO A 91 4.97 -6.51 -10.64
N GLU A 92 5.47 -7.41 -9.78
CA GLU A 92 5.00 -8.80 -9.71
C GLU A 92 3.65 -8.92 -8.99
N TYR A 93 3.36 -7.99 -8.08
CA TYR A 93 2.15 -7.99 -7.24
C TYR A 93 1.66 -6.56 -7.01
N PRO A 94 0.95 -5.93 -7.97
CA PRO A 94 0.60 -4.50 -7.88
C PRO A 94 -0.27 -4.12 -6.68
N ARG A 95 -1.01 -5.07 -6.08
CA ARG A 95 -1.72 -4.88 -4.80
C ARG A 95 -0.79 -4.55 -3.63
N HIS A 96 0.51 -4.84 -3.75
CA HIS A 96 1.53 -4.38 -2.82
C HIS A 96 2.05 -3.03 -3.29
N ASN A 97 1.45 -1.97 -2.77
CA ASN A 97 1.72 -0.61 -3.18
C ASN A 97 1.53 0.38 -2.03
N PHE A 98 1.94 1.62 -2.26
CA PHE A 98 1.63 2.76 -1.42
C PHE A 98 1.57 4.03 -2.26
N ILE A 99 0.67 4.93 -1.90
CA ILE A 99 0.56 6.26 -2.49
C ILE A 99 1.49 7.25 -1.79
N MET A 100 2.12 8.14 -2.54
CA MET A 100 3.08 9.14 -2.07
C MET A 100 2.40 10.51 -2.02
N LEU A 101 1.67 10.81 -0.94
CA LEU A 101 0.89 12.05 -0.79
C LEU A 101 1.76 13.32 -0.77
N GLU A 102 3.04 13.17 -0.45
CA GLU A 102 4.05 14.22 -0.52
C GLU A 102 4.56 14.49 -1.95
N LYS A 103 4.12 13.70 -2.95
CA LYS A 103 4.53 13.82 -4.35
C LYS A 103 3.32 13.88 -5.29
N PRO A 104 2.70 15.07 -5.46
CA PRO A 104 1.63 15.25 -6.44
C PRO A 104 2.14 15.00 -7.86
N ALA A 105 1.32 14.36 -8.68
CA ALA A 105 1.63 14.08 -10.07
C ALA A 105 1.11 15.21 -10.97
N LEU A 106 2.01 15.79 -11.76
CA LEU A 106 1.65 16.79 -12.77
C LEU A 106 0.81 16.17 -13.89
N SER A 107 -0.02 16.99 -14.54
CA SER A 107 -0.91 16.57 -15.63
C SER A 107 -0.21 15.85 -16.77
N LYS A 108 1.02 16.27 -17.12
CA LYS A 108 1.86 15.60 -18.12
C LYS A 108 2.17 14.12 -17.83
N PHE A 109 2.02 13.68 -16.58
CA PHE A 109 2.30 12.31 -16.15
C PHE A 109 1.04 11.50 -15.85
N TRP A 110 -0.14 12.03 -16.13
CA TRP A 110 -1.38 11.30 -15.85
C TRP A 110 -1.51 10.00 -16.64
N ASN A 111 -0.91 9.94 -17.83
CA ASN A 111 -0.84 8.73 -18.64
C ASN A 111 0.46 8.00 -18.32
N SER A 112 0.35 7.03 -17.41
CA SER A 112 1.46 6.14 -17.06
C SER A 112 1.69 5.13 -18.18
N PRO A 113 2.94 4.74 -18.48
CA PRO A 113 3.20 3.52 -19.25
C PRO A 113 2.47 2.34 -18.60
N SER A 114 2.01 1.36 -19.39
CA SER A 114 1.32 0.17 -18.89
C SER A 114 2.12 -0.55 -17.78
N GLU A 115 3.43 -0.61 -17.99
CA GLU A 115 4.44 -1.21 -17.11
C GLU A 115 4.90 -0.30 -15.95
N GLY A 116 4.43 0.95 -15.89
CA GLY A 116 4.90 1.99 -14.96
C GLY A 116 6.35 2.44 -15.21
N TRP A 117 6.78 3.47 -14.49
CA TRP A 117 8.15 3.98 -14.56
C TRP A 117 9.07 3.29 -13.56
N LYS A 118 10.34 3.10 -13.93
CA LYS A 118 11.39 2.68 -13.00
C LYS A 118 11.76 3.77 -11.99
N GLN A 119 11.56 5.04 -12.37
CA GLN A 119 11.84 6.21 -11.55
C GLN A 119 10.75 7.26 -11.75
N ILE A 120 10.53 8.11 -10.76
CA ILE A 120 9.57 9.22 -10.88
C ILE A 120 10.04 10.15 -12.02
N PRO A 121 9.20 10.42 -13.02
CA PRO A 121 9.55 11.31 -14.13
C PRO A 121 9.68 12.78 -13.67
N ARG A 122 10.54 13.55 -14.33
CA ARG A 122 10.82 14.98 -14.03
C ARG A 122 10.07 15.94 -14.95
#